data_AF-A0A2N1XB88-F1
#
_entry.id   AF-A0A2N1XB88-F1
#
_cell.length_a   1.000
_cell.length_b   1.000
_cell.length_c   1.000
_cell.angle_alpha   90.00
_cell.angle_beta   90.00
_cell.angle_gamma   90.00
#
_symmetry.space_group_name_H-M   'P 1'
#
loop_
_entity.id
_entity.type
_entity.pdbx_description
1 polymer ?
#
loop_
_entity_poly.entity_id
_entity_poly.type
_entity_poly.pdbx_seq_one_letter_code
_entity_poly.pdbx_strand_id
1 'polypeptide(L)'
;MWRGFLTDFWRLFSPQRTQKAQRKAKVEQKLSEMVIGCAMSVSRDLGHGFLERVYEAALAIELDEARVSYERQRGVAVRYRGRVVGEYVCDFIVDGRLLLELKALTTMTREHDAQVMNYLKATGLTVALLLNFGAPKLGVRRIVLNHDDTSPI
;
A
#
# COMPACT_ATOMS: atom_id res chain seq x y z
N MET A 1 41.45 23.56 19.30
CA MET A 1 41.04 23.95 17.93
C MET A 1 40.54 22.68 17.23
N TRP A 2 39.31 22.68 16.70
CA TRP A 2 38.60 21.55 16.06
C TRP A 2 38.10 20.39 16.95
N ARG A 3 37.07 20.61 17.77
CA ARG A 3 36.27 19.51 18.37
C ARG A 3 34.80 19.85 18.69
N GLY A 4 34.23 20.87 18.05
CA GLY A 4 32.85 21.34 18.32
C GLY A 4 31.94 21.53 17.10
N PHE A 5 32.42 21.30 15.87
CA PHE A 5 31.65 21.62 14.65
C PHE A 5 30.86 20.45 14.05
N LEU A 6 30.99 19.23 14.57
CA LEU A 6 30.42 18.03 13.94
C LEU A 6 29.09 17.54 14.53
N THR A 7 28.69 18.01 15.71
CA THR A 7 27.42 17.58 16.35
C THR A 7 26.22 18.46 16.01
N ASP A 8 26.44 19.75 15.70
CA ASP A 8 25.36 20.68 15.37
C ASP A 8 24.97 20.65 13.89
N PHE A 9 25.89 20.22 13.01
CA PHE A 9 25.65 20.15 11.56
C PHE A 9 24.68 19.00 11.18
N TRP A 10 24.68 17.89 11.94
CA TRP A 10 23.74 16.77 11.72
C TRP A 10 22.34 17.01 12.32
N ARG A 11 22.18 17.95 13.27
CA ARG A 11 20.87 18.33 13.81
C ARG A 11 20.11 19.33 12.94
N LEU A 12 20.81 20.12 12.12
CA LEU A 12 20.24 21.09 11.18
C LEU A 12 19.72 20.47 9.87
N PHE A 13 20.06 19.20 9.59
CA PHE A 13 19.64 18.45 8.40
C PHE A 13 18.77 17.22 8.73
N SER A 14 17.99 17.26 9.81
CA SER A 14 16.85 16.34 9.94
C SER A 14 15.64 17.01 9.27
N PRO A 15 15.15 16.52 8.11
CA PRO A 15 13.98 17.12 7.50
C PRO A 15 12.77 16.82 8.40
N GLN A 16 12.40 17.80 9.22
CA GLN A 16 11.10 17.79 9.88
C GLN A 16 10.05 17.76 8.77
N ARG A 17 9.31 16.64 8.67
CA ARG A 17 8.23 16.48 7.67
C ARG A 17 7.32 17.71 7.75
N THR A 18 7.08 18.35 6.60
CA THR A 18 6.19 19.50 6.51
C THR A 18 4.80 19.18 7.06
N GLN A 19 4.09 20.18 7.60
CA GLN A 19 2.74 20.00 8.15
C GLN A 19 1.78 19.35 7.14
N LYS A 20 1.95 19.66 5.84
CA LYS A 20 1.20 19.04 4.74
C LYS A 20 1.50 17.54 4.61
N ALA A 21 2.76 17.15 4.66
CA ALA A 21 3.17 15.74 4.62
C ALA A 21 2.66 14.96 5.85
N GLN A 22 2.71 15.58 7.04
CA GLN A 22 2.15 14.98 8.26
C GLN A 22 0.64 14.77 8.16
N ARG A 23 -0.11 15.76 7.65
CA ARG A 23 -1.55 15.64 7.42
C ARG A 23 -1.86 14.53 6.41
N LYS A 24 -1.13 14.46 5.30
CA LYS A 24 -1.27 13.40 4.30
C LYS A 24 -1.06 12.01 4.93
N ALA A 25 0.03 11.82 5.66
CA ALA A 25 0.34 10.55 6.32
C ALA A 25 -0.73 10.14 7.35
N LYS A 26 -1.31 11.11 8.08
CA LYS A 26 -2.40 10.86 9.02
C LYS A 26 -3.69 10.42 8.32
N VAL A 27 -4.00 11.00 7.16
CA VAL A 27 -5.14 10.57 6.33
C VAL A 27 -4.93 9.15 5.81
N GLU A 28 -3.75 8.87 5.23
CA GLU A 28 -3.40 7.55 4.72
C GLU A 28 -3.41 6.48 5.82
N GLN A 29 -2.98 6.83 7.04
CA GLN A 29 -3.02 5.94 8.20
C GLN A 29 -4.45 5.57 8.58
N LYS A 30 -5.34 6.57 8.73
CA LYS A 30 -6.76 6.33 9.03
C LYS A 30 -7.45 5.51 7.96
N LEU A 31 -7.15 5.78 6.69
CA LEU A 31 -7.67 5.01 5.57
C LEU A 31 -7.19 3.56 5.62
N SER A 32 -5.91 3.34 5.95
CA SER A 32 -5.36 1.98 6.12
C SER A 32 -6.10 1.22 7.23
N GLU A 33 -6.30 1.85 8.39
CA GLU A 33 -7.00 1.24 9.54
C GLU A 33 -8.45 0.85 9.20
N MET A 34 -9.16 1.73 8.49
CA MET A 34 -10.52 1.47 8.02
C MET A 34 -10.58 0.26 7.08
N VAL A 35 -9.71 0.23 6.06
CA VAL A 35 -9.65 -0.88 5.10
C VAL A 35 -9.24 -2.19 5.79
N ILE A 36 -8.32 -2.16 6.75
CA ILE A 36 -7.95 -3.33 7.54
C ILE A 36 -9.18 -3.83 8.33
N GLY A 37 -9.99 -2.94 8.89
CA GLY A 37 -11.25 -3.28 9.54
C GLY A 37 -12.20 -4.04 8.61
N CYS A 38 -12.44 -3.51 7.40
CA CYS A 38 -13.23 -4.16 6.35
C CYS A 38 -12.68 -5.56 6.01
N ALA A 39 -11.36 -5.67 5.77
CA ALA A 39 -10.72 -6.94 5.47
C ALA A 39 -10.82 -7.96 6.62
N MET A 40 -10.80 -7.50 7.88
CA MET A 40 -11.02 -8.34 9.05
C MET A 40 -12.45 -8.87 9.12
N SER A 41 -13.46 -8.08 8.75
CA SER A 41 -14.85 -8.54 8.62
C SER A 41 -14.96 -9.65 7.57
N VAL A 42 -14.43 -9.42 6.37
CA VAL A 42 -14.37 -10.45 5.31
C VAL A 42 -13.71 -11.74 5.81
N SER A 43 -12.53 -11.62 6.43
CA SER A 43 -11.78 -12.79 6.91
C SER A 43 -12.52 -13.54 8.02
N ARG A 44 -13.28 -12.86 8.87
CA ARG A 44 -14.06 -13.46 9.95
C ARG A 44 -15.27 -14.22 9.41
N ASP A 45 -15.94 -13.65 8.41
CA ASP A 45 -17.20 -14.20 7.92
C ASP A 45 -16.99 -15.30 6.88
N LEU A 46 -16.00 -15.14 5.98
CA LEU A 46 -15.69 -16.14 4.96
C LEU A 46 -14.65 -17.18 5.40
N GLY A 47 -13.82 -16.87 6.40
CA GLY A 47 -12.67 -17.69 6.74
C GLY A 47 -11.62 -17.71 5.62
N HIS A 48 -10.86 -18.82 5.51
CA HIS A 48 -9.85 -19.03 4.47
C HIS A 48 -10.23 -20.21 3.56
N GLY A 49 -9.64 -20.30 2.37
CA GLY A 49 -9.83 -21.41 1.41
C GLY A 49 -10.52 -21.04 0.10
N PHE A 50 -11.06 -19.82 -0.03
CA PHE A 50 -11.56 -19.32 -1.30
C PHE A 50 -10.47 -18.76 -2.22
N LEU A 51 -10.81 -18.59 -3.50
CA LEU A 51 -9.98 -17.90 -4.48
C LEU A 51 -9.89 -16.40 -4.16
N GLU A 52 -8.78 -15.77 -4.53
CA GLU A 52 -8.52 -14.33 -4.33
C GLU A 52 -9.69 -13.43 -4.79
N ARG A 53 -10.25 -13.69 -5.97
CA ARG A 53 -11.41 -12.97 -6.52
C ARG A 53 -12.64 -12.94 -5.62
N VAL A 54 -12.81 -13.94 -4.74
CA VAL A 54 -13.93 -14.00 -3.80
C VAL A 54 -13.72 -13.00 -2.67
N TYR A 55 -12.50 -12.93 -2.13
CA TYR A 55 -12.15 -11.91 -1.14
C TYR A 55 -12.16 -10.50 -1.73
N GLU A 56 -11.72 -10.34 -2.99
CA GLU A 56 -11.84 -9.08 -3.72
C GLU A 56 -13.32 -8.63 -3.79
N ALA A 57 -14.22 -9.51 -4.25
CA ALA A 57 -15.63 -9.19 -4.33
C ALA A 57 -16.26 -8.88 -2.96
N ALA A 58 -15.90 -9.62 -1.91
CA ALA A 58 -16.39 -9.38 -0.55
C ALA A 58 -15.84 -8.07 0.04
N LEU A 59 -14.57 -7.75 -0.19
CA LEU A 59 -13.98 -6.50 0.28
C LEU A 59 -14.61 -5.28 -0.39
N ALA A 60 -14.99 -5.40 -1.68
CA ALA A 60 -15.74 -4.35 -2.36
C ALA A 60 -17.05 -4.01 -1.65
N ILE A 61 -17.80 -5.03 -1.19
CA ILE A 61 -19.05 -4.84 -0.42
C ILE A 61 -18.77 -4.09 0.90
N GLU A 62 -17.77 -4.50 1.66
CA GLU A 62 -17.40 -3.82 2.91
C GLU A 62 -16.96 -2.36 2.69
N LEU A 63 -16.26 -2.08 1.57
CA LEU A 63 -15.87 -0.71 1.23
C LEU A 63 -17.08 0.15 0.82
N ASP A 64 -18.05 -0.42 0.11
CA ASP A 64 -19.32 0.24 -0.23
C ASP A 64 -20.13 0.57 1.03
N GLU A 65 -20.23 -0.38 1.97
CA GLU A 65 -20.91 -0.18 3.26
C GLU A 65 -20.21 0.87 4.13
N ALA A 66 -18.88 0.88 4.11
CA ALA A 66 -18.06 1.90 4.76
C ALA A 66 -18.11 3.27 4.04
N ARG A 67 -18.77 3.36 2.87
CA ARG A 67 -18.91 4.55 2.02
C ARG A 67 -17.55 5.14 1.61
N VAL A 68 -16.61 4.27 1.28
CA VAL A 68 -15.27 4.66 0.82
C VAL A 68 -15.19 4.48 -0.68
N SER A 69 -14.76 5.52 -1.40
CA SER A 69 -14.56 5.41 -2.85
C SER A 69 -13.40 4.48 -3.18
N TYR A 70 -13.56 3.67 -4.22
CA TYR A 70 -12.50 2.81 -4.73
C TYR A 70 -12.61 2.60 -6.24
N GLU A 71 -11.49 2.23 -6.85
CA GLU A 71 -11.42 1.73 -8.22
C GLU A 71 -10.93 0.28 -8.17
N ARG A 72 -11.65 -0.64 -8.81
CA ARG A 72 -11.27 -2.06 -8.91
C ARG A 72 -10.47 -2.33 -10.16
N GLN A 73 -9.54 -3.29 -10.06
CA GLN A 73 -8.80 -3.82 -11.21
C GLN A 73 -8.20 -2.71 -12.06
N ARG A 74 -7.55 -1.73 -11.40
CA ARG A 74 -7.01 -0.54 -12.07
C ARG A 74 -5.74 -0.92 -12.82
N GLY A 75 -5.78 -0.72 -14.13
CA GLY A 75 -4.61 -0.77 -15.01
C GLY A 75 -3.59 0.32 -14.71
N VAL A 76 -2.33 -0.08 -14.54
CA VAL A 76 -1.16 0.76 -14.26
C VAL A 76 -0.11 0.47 -15.32
N ALA A 77 0.18 1.47 -16.16
CA ALA A 77 1.18 1.34 -17.21
C ALA A 77 2.59 1.20 -16.63
N VAL A 78 3.26 0.10 -16.96
CA VAL A 78 4.67 -0.12 -16.61
C VAL A 78 5.53 0.50 -17.70
N ARG A 79 6.41 1.42 -17.31
CA ARG A 79 7.30 2.13 -18.23
C ARG A 79 8.74 1.70 -18.05
N TYR A 80 9.42 1.49 -19.17
CA TYR A 80 10.87 1.31 -19.25
C TYR A 80 11.43 2.37 -20.19
N ARG A 81 12.32 3.24 -19.69
CA ARG A 81 12.89 4.37 -20.46
C ARG A 81 11.82 5.22 -21.17
N GLY A 82 10.75 5.52 -20.45
CA GLY A 82 9.61 6.32 -20.94
C GLY A 82 8.62 5.59 -21.84
N ARG A 83 8.93 4.38 -22.32
CA ARG A 83 8.05 3.57 -23.18
C ARG A 83 7.23 2.59 -22.34
N VAL A 84 5.95 2.43 -22.66
CA VAL A 84 5.11 1.41 -22.02
C VAL A 84 5.56 0.03 -22.49
N VAL A 85 5.85 -0.86 -21.54
CA VAL A 85 6.32 -2.23 -21.80
C VAL A 85 5.37 -3.29 -21.25
N GLY A 86 4.33 -2.87 -20.54
CA GLY A 86 3.32 -3.75 -19.98
C GLY A 86 2.29 -2.97 -19.18
N GLU A 87 1.30 -3.71 -18.71
CA GLU A 87 0.26 -3.20 -17.84
C GLU A 87 0.19 -4.09 -16.61
N TYR A 88 0.19 -3.45 -15.45
CA TYR A 88 -0.13 -4.10 -14.19
C TYR A 88 -1.58 -3.81 -13.82
N VAL A 89 -2.25 -4.72 -13.12
CA VAL A 89 -3.61 -4.52 -12.62
C VAL A 89 -3.61 -4.72 -11.12
N CYS A 90 -3.77 -3.63 -10.35
CA CYS A 90 -3.94 -3.75 -8.89
C CYS A 90 -5.40 -4.04 -8.55
N ASP A 91 -5.64 -4.76 -7.45
CA ASP A 91 -7.00 -5.12 -7.03
C ASP A 91 -7.83 -3.89 -6.71
N PHE A 92 -7.27 -2.95 -5.93
CA PHE A 92 -7.94 -1.69 -5.59
C PHE A 92 -7.01 -0.48 -5.54
N ILE A 93 -7.56 0.67 -5.92
CA ILE A 93 -7.11 1.98 -5.43
C ILE A 93 -8.25 2.58 -4.61
N VAL A 94 -8.00 2.81 -3.32
CA VAL A 94 -8.99 3.34 -2.37
C VAL A 94 -8.74 4.83 -2.14
N ASP A 95 -9.79 5.63 -2.28
CA ASP A 95 -9.81 7.11 -2.16
C ASP A 95 -8.71 7.82 -2.99
N GLY A 96 -8.22 7.18 -4.06
CA GLY A 96 -7.09 7.69 -4.85
C GLY A 96 -5.77 7.82 -4.07
N ARG A 97 -5.64 7.15 -2.91
CA ARG A 97 -4.52 7.32 -1.97
C ARG A 97 -3.84 6.04 -1.53
N LEU A 98 -4.60 4.94 -1.48
CA LEU A 98 -4.15 3.67 -0.93
C LEU A 98 -4.29 2.56 -1.95
N LEU A 99 -3.19 1.91 -2.31
CA LEU A 99 -3.21 0.73 -3.17
C LEU A 99 -3.48 -0.52 -2.32
N LEU A 100 -4.37 -1.39 -2.77
CA LEU A 100 -4.54 -2.72 -2.17
C LEU A 100 -4.11 -3.80 -3.14
N GLU A 101 -3.42 -4.78 -2.59
CA GLU A 101 -3.04 -6.03 -3.24
C GLU A 101 -3.51 -7.18 -2.34
N LEU A 102 -4.30 -8.09 -2.88
CA LEU A 102 -4.84 -9.24 -2.19
C LEU A 102 -4.06 -10.49 -2.57
N LYS A 103 -4.01 -11.43 -1.63
CA LYS A 103 -3.44 -12.76 -1.79
C LYS A 103 -4.33 -13.78 -1.10
N ALA A 104 -4.37 -14.99 -1.64
CA ALA A 104 -4.95 -16.16 -0.99
C ALA A 104 -3.91 -17.28 -0.85
N LEU A 105 -2.79 -16.96 -0.18
CA LEU A 105 -1.61 -17.84 -0.06
C LEU A 105 -1.42 -18.36 1.37
N THR A 106 -0.82 -19.54 1.51
CA THR A 106 -0.43 -20.07 2.83
C THR A 106 0.60 -19.16 3.52
N THR A 107 1.54 -18.60 2.75
CA THR A 107 2.61 -17.73 3.26
C THR A 107 2.91 -16.60 2.28
N MET A 108 3.05 -15.37 2.79
CA MET A 108 3.57 -14.24 2.02
C MET A 108 5.10 -14.17 2.09
N THR A 109 5.76 -14.04 0.95
CA THR A 109 7.22 -13.88 0.85
C THR A 109 7.63 -12.41 0.62
N ARG A 110 8.93 -12.13 0.44
CA ARG A 110 9.43 -10.76 0.20
C ARG A 110 9.24 -10.31 -1.25
N GLU A 111 9.10 -11.25 -2.18
CA GLU A 111 8.83 -10.99 -3.59
C GLU A 111 7.50 -10.26 -3.75
N HIS A 112 6.49 -10.61 -2.96
CA HIS A 112 5.21 -9.87 -2.95
C HIS A 112 5.38 -8.43 -2.46
N ASP A 113 6.23 -8.18 -1.47
CA ASP A 113 6.50 -6.82 -1.00
C ASP A 113 7.20 -5.99 -2.09
N ALA A 114 8.18 -6.59 -2.79
CA ALA A 114 8.91 -5.96 -3.89
C ALA A 114 7.98 -5.64 -5.07
N GLN A 115 7.06 -6.56 -5.38
CA GLN A 115 6.03 -6.38 -6.39
C GLN A 115 5.15 -5.15 -6.07
N VAL A 116 4.62 -5.07 -4.85
CA VAL A 116 3.81 -3.92 -4.40
C VAL A 116 4.61 -2.62 -4.41
N MET A 117 5.90 -2.66 -4.04
CA MET A 117 6.78 -1.49 -4.10
C MET A 117 6.91 -0.93 -5.52
N ASN A 118 7.01 -1.79 -6.52
CA ASN A 118 7.03 -1.38 -7.93
C ASN A 118 5.73 -0.69 -8.34
N TYR A 119 4.59 -1.09 -7.78
CA TYR A 119 3.30 -0.45 -8.08
C TYR A 119 3.17 0.92 -7.44
N LEU A 120 3.66 1.09 -6.22
CA LEU A 120 3.73 2.41 -5.59
C LEU A 120 4.56 3.37 -6.46
N LYS A 121 5.70 2.92 -6.98
CA LYS A 121 6.52 3.70 -7.92
C LYS A 121 5.79 4.03 -9.23
N ALA A 122 5.11 3.06 -9.82
CA ALA A 122 4.41 3.24 -11.11
C ALA A 122 3.16 4.13 -11.00
N THR A 123 2.45 4.08 -9.87
CA THR A 123 1.23 4.85 -9.61
C THR A 123 1.50 6.24 -9.02
N GLY A 124 2.67 6.45 -8.41
CA GLY A 124 2.97 7.65 -7.63
C GLY A 124 2.31 7.68 -6.25
N LEU A 125 1.63 6.59 -5.86
CA LEU A 125 1.11 6.42 -4.50
C LEU A 125 2.25 6.11 -3.53
N THR A 126 2.04 6.43 -2.25
CA THR A 126 3.09 6.25 -1.21
C THR A 126 2.76 5.15 -0.21
N VAL A 127 1.54 4.62 -0.21
CA VAL A 127 1.09 3.61 0.76
C VAL A 127 0.31 2.52 0.06
N ALA A 128 0.60 1.28 0.42
CA ALA A 128 -0.15 0.10 0.03
C ALA A 128 -0.46 -0.81 1.23
N LEU A 129 -1.53 -1.59 1.11
CA LEU A 129 -1.77 -2.77 1.94
C LEU A 129 -1.67 -4.03 1.08
N LEU A 130 -0.82 -4.95 1.51
CA LEU A 130 -0.80 -6.33 1.03
C LEU A 130 -1.57 -7.18 2.04
N LEU A 131 -2.71 -7.71 1.62
CA LEU A 131 -3.67 -8.45 2.43
C LEU A 131 -3.67 -9.92 2.02
N ASN A 132 -3.47 -10.84 2.97
CA ASN A 132 -3.46 -12.27 2.69
C ASN A 132 -4.56 -13.01 3.44
N PHE A 133 -5.51 -13.56 2.69
CA PHE A 133 -6.65 -14.34 3.17
C PHE A 133 -6.41 -15.86 3.10
N GLY A 134 -5.23 -16.31 2.65
CA GLY A 134 -4.96 -17.75 2.48
C GLY A 134 -4.59 -18.51 3.75
N ALA A 135 -4.49 -17.83 4.90
CA ALA A 135 -4.18 -18.42 6.19
C ALA A 135 -5.34 -18.20 7.19
N PRO A 136 -5.43 -18.99 8.29
CA PRO A 136 -6.49 -18.82 9.29
C PRO A 136 -6.62 -17.43 9.90
N LYS A 137 -5.54 -16.65 9.89
CA LYS A 137 -5.55 -15.24 10.28
C LYS A 137 -5.24 -14.40 9.06
N LEU A 138 -5.99 -13.31 8.89
CA LEU A 138 -5.68 -12.28 7.90
C LEU A 138 -4.23 -11.81 8.08
N GLY A 139 -3.41 -12.03 7.05
CA GLY A 139 -2.10 -11.42 6.95
C GLY A 139 -2.23 -9.98 6.49
N VAL A 140 -1.58 -9.05 7.18
CA VAL A 140 -1.57 -7.63 6.82
C VAL A 140 -0.14 -7.13 6.78
N ARG A 141 0.28 -6.56 5.65
CA ARG A 141 1.51 -5.78 5.54
C ARG A 141 1.20 -4.40 4.98
N ARG A 142 1.58 -3.36 5.72
CA ARG A 142 1.50 -1.97 5.26
C ARG A 142 2.84 -1.55 4.70
N ILE A 143 2.88 -1.30 3.41
CA ILE A 143 4.10 -0.95 2.67
C ILE A 143 4.07 0.55 2.40
N VAL A 144 5.17 1.24 2.70
CA VAL A 144 5.30 2.68 2.53
C VAL A 144 6.51 2.96 1.64
N LEU A 145 6.27 3.64 0.52
CA LEU A 145 7.34 4.15 -0.35
C LEU A 145 7.81 5.49 0.21
N ASN A 146 9.07 5.57 0.62
CA ASN A 146 9.68 6.81 1.06
C ASN A 146 10.11 7.65 -0.15
N HIS A 147 10.14 8.97 0.01
CA HIS A 147 10.54 9.88 -1.07
C HIS A 147 12.00 9.70 -1.52
N ASP A 148 12.84 9.05 -0.72
CA ASP A 148 14.24 8.77 -1.09
C ASP A 148 14.38 7.53 -2.00
N ASP A 149 13.30 6.75 -2.17
CA ASP A 149 13.26 5.54 -2.98
C ASP A 149 12.77 5.79 -4.43
N THR A 150 12.66 7.05 -4.85
CA THR A 150 12.07 7.49 -6.12
C THR A 150 12.96 7.32 -7.35
N SER A 151 14.02 6.51 -7.29
CA SER A 151 14.77 6.15 -8.50
C SER A 151 13.79 5.49 -9.49
N PRO A 152 13.58 6.09 -10.69
CA PRO A 152 12.79 5.44 -11.72
C PRO A 152 13.47 4.12 -12.12
N ILE A 153 12.66 3.12 -12.44
CA ILE A 153 13.11 1.84 -13.00
C ILE A 153 13.70 2.08 -14.39
#